data_AF-A0A3C1MXY4-F1
#
_entry.id   AF-A0A3C1MXY4-F1
#
_cell.length_a   1.000
_cell.length_b   1.000
_cell.length_c   1.000
_cell.angle_alpha   90.00
_cell.angle_beta   90.00
_cell.angle_gamma   90.00
#
_symmetry.space_group_name_H-M   'P 1'
#
loop_
_entity.id
_entity.type
_entity.pdbx_description
1 polymer ?
#
loop_
_entity_poly.entity_id
_entity_poly.type
_entity_poly.pdbx_seq_one_letter_code
_entity_poly.pdbx_strand_id
1 'polypeptide(L)'
;MTHYFDVFNGDADGICALHQLRLAQPQAATLITGVKRDISLLQQVSAEAGDQVTVLDIAMSKNQAALLDLLERDVHVRYFDHHIPGEIPQHPKLDAHIDTDANVCTSLLVDRYLNGAHLIWAVVAAFGDNMAQAARQAAVPL
;
A
#
# COMPACT_ATOMS: atom_id res chain seq x y z
N MET A 1 -0.60 -12.18 20.90
CA MET A 1 -1.74 -11.58 20.17
C MET A 1 -1.17 -11.00 18.89
N THR A 2 -1.84 -11.15 17.76
CA THR A 2 -1.37 -10.57 16.49
C THR A 2 -1.63 -9.08 16.47
N HIS A 3 -0.59 -8.28 16.24
CA HIS A 3 -0.69 -6.85 16.00
C HIS A 3 -0.72 -6.59 14.48
N TYR A 4 -1.35 -5.46 14.14
CA TYR A 4 -1.50 -5.01 12.77
C TYR A 4 -0.91 -3.62 12.63
N PHE A 5 -0.16 -3.40 11.56
CA PHE A 5 0.44 -2.12 11.22
C PHE A 5 -0.01 -1.73 9.82
N ASP A 6 -0.48 -0.49 9.68
CA ASP A 6 -0.78 0.11 8.38
C ASP A 6 0.25 1.21 8.12
N VAL A 7 1.13 0.96 7.15
CA VAL A 7 2.23 1.85 6.78
C VAL A 7 1.91 2.46 5.42
N PHE A 8 1.70 3.77 5.36
CA PHE A 8 1.20 4.39 4.14
C PHE A 8 1.67 5.83 3.97
N ASN A 9 1.84 6.23 2.71
CA ASN A 9 2.08 7.62 2.35
C ASN A 9 0.89 8.50 2.75
N GLY A 10 1.14 9.67 3.33
CA GLY A 10 0.08 10.58 3.78
C GLY A 10 -0.47 11.50 2.69
N ASP A 11 -0.29 11.15 1.42
CA ASP A 11 -0.96 11.83 0.32
C ASP A 11 -2.30 11.17 -0.05
N ALA A 12 -2.94 11.65 -1.11
CA ALA A 12 -4.25 11.16 -1.50
C ALA A 12 -4.25 9.67 -1.88
N ASP A 13 -3.17 9.16 -2.49
CA ASP A 13 -3.14 7.79 -2.96
C ASP A 13 -2.95 6.81 -1.81
N GLY A 14 -1.94 7.01 -0.97
CA GLY A 14 -1.73 6.18 0.23
C GLY A 14 -2.95 6.17 1.18
N ILE A 15 -3.56 7.32 1.42
CA ILE A 15 -4.75 7.43 2.30
C ILE A 15 -5.96 6.71 1.69
N CYS A 16 -6.26 6.92 0.40
CA CYS A 16 -7.42 6.29 -0.24
C CYS A 16 -7.22 4.78 -0.39
N ALA A 17 -6.01 4.31 -0.66
CA ALA A 17 -5.67 2.90 -0.71
C ALA A 17 -5.95 2.22 0.64
N LEU A 18 -5.50 2.83 1.75
CA LEU A 18 -5.81 2.32 3.09
C LEU A 18 -7.31 2.35 3.37
N HIS A 19 -7.97 3.45 3.04
CA HIS A 19 -9.38 3.62 3.31
C HIS A 19 -10.24 2.55 2.62
N GLN A 20 -9.95 2.23 1.36
CA GLN A 20 -10.59 1.13 0.65
C GLN A 20 -10.42 -0.21 1.37
N LEU A 21 -9.19 -0.55 1.78
CA LEU A 21 -8.92 -1.79 2.51
C LEU A 21 -9.68 -1.84 3.83
N ARG A 22 -9.75 -0.75 4.58
CA ARG A 22 -10.40 -0.73 5.90
C ARG A 22 -11.93 -0.67 5.83
N LEU A 23 -12.50 -0.16 4.74
CA LEU A 23 -13.94 -0.32 4.47
C LEU A 23 -14.30 -1.78 4.17
N ALA A 24 -13.50 -2.47 3.35
CA ALA A 24 -13.75 -3.87 3.00
C ALA A 24 -13.38 -4.85 4.12
N GLN A 25 -12.32 -4.54 4.86
CA GLN A 25 -11.73 -5.37 5.91
C GLN A 25 -11.42 -4.48 7.14
N PRO A 26 -12.44 -4.21 7.98
CA PRO A 26 -12.25 -3.42 9.19
C PRO A 26 -11.19 -4.04 10.09
N GLN A 27 -10.20 -3.24 10.48
CA GLN A 27 -9.06 -3.69 11.27
C GLN A 27 -8.59 -2.56 12.18
N ALA A 28 -8.34 -2.88 13.44
CA ALA A 28 -7.59 -2.00 14.33
C ALA A 28 -6.10 -2.23 14.09
N ALA A 29 -5.40 -1.20 13.61
CA ALA A 29 -3.98 -1.24 13.30
C ALA A 29 -3.28 0.01 13.82
N THR A 30 -2.00 -0.12 14.13
CA THR A 30 -1.13 1.03 14.38
C THR A 30 -0.85 1.72 13.04
N LEU A 31 -1.23 2.99 12.93
CA LEU A 31 -0.99 3.78 11.72
C LEU A 31 0.42 4.38 11.76
N ILE A 32 1.19 4.13 10.70
CA ILE A 32 2.51 4.74 10.48
C ILE A 32 2.44 5.47 9.15
N THR A 33 2.47 6.79 9.21
CA THR A 33 2.33 7.65 8.03
C THR A 33 3.18 8.90 8.17
N GLY A 34 3.41 9.59 7.07
CA GLY A 34 4.18 10.83 7.00
C GLY A 34 3.68 11.72 5.87
N VAL A 35 4.28 12.90 5.70
CA VAL A 35 3.98 13.76 4.54
C VAL A 35 4.44 13.09 3.24
N LYS A 36 3.98 13.56 2.07
CA LYS A 36 4.32 12.96 0.74
C LYS A 36 5.81 12.66 0.49
N ARG A 37 6.72 13.40 1.12
CA ARG A 37 8.17 13.24 0.96
C ARG A 37 8.81 12.29 1.96
N ASP A 38 8.07 11.87 2.97
CA ASP A 38 8.52 10.90 3.97
C ASP A 38 8.18 9.49 3.48
N ILE A 39 9.15 8.86 2.83
CA ILE A 39 8.96 7.62 2.06
C ILE A 39 9.67 6.41 2.68
N SER A 40 10.45 6.60 3.75
CA SER A 40 11.16 5.52 4.47
C SER A 40 10.44 5.21 5.78
N LEU A 41 9.14 4.93 5.69
CA LEU A 41 8.25 4.75 6.83
C LEU A 41 8.35 3.35 7.45
N LEU A 42 8.73 2.33 6.66
CA LEU A 42 8.71 0.94 7.12
C LEU A 42 9.70 0.67 8.26
N GLN A 43 10.79 1.45 8.35
CA GLN A 43 11.77 1.37 9.43
C GLN A 43 11.18 1.74 10.82
N GLN A 44 10.01 2.37 10.86
CA GLN A 44 9.33 2.76 12.11
C GLN A 44 8.48 1.61 12.67
N VAL A 45 8.30 0.51 11.93
CA VAL A 45 7.52 -0.64 12.37
C VAL A 45 8.29 -1.42 13.43
N SER A 46 7.68 -1.56 14.61
CA SER A 46 8.14 -2.45 15.67
C SER A 46 7.20 -3.65 15.76
N ALA A 47 7.38 -4.61 14.86
CA ALA A 47 6.59 -5.83 14.77
C ALA A 47 7.40 -7.07 15.19
N GLU A 48 6.70 -8.08 15.71
CA GLU A 48 7.25 -9.37 16.12
C GLU A 48 6.68 -10.52 15.27
N ALA A 49 7.25 -11.71 15.43
CA ALA A 49 6.84 -12.89 14.68
C ALA A 49 5.32 -13.15 14.79
N GLY A 50 4.68 -13.33 13.64
CA GLY A 50 3.23 -13.53 13.54
C GLY A 50 2.38 -12.25 13.47
N ASP A 51 2.98 -11.07 13.59
CA ASP A 51 2.31 -9.79 13.29
C ASP A 51 2.10 -9.59 11.78
N GLN A 52 1.22 -8.65 11.42
CA GLN A 52 0.93 -8.30 10.03
C GLN A 52 1.17 -6.83 9.74
N VAL A 53 1.81 -6.56 8.61
CA VAL A 53 2.12 -5.21 8.13
C VAL A 53 1.50 -5.05 6.74
N THR A 54 0.64 -4.06 6.58
CA THR A 54 0.15 -3.60 5.28
C THR A 54 0.92 -2.35 4.89
N VAL A 55 1.52 -2.34 3.70
CA VAL A 55 2.32 -1.24 3.18
C VAL A 55 1.69 -0.70 1.90
N LEU A 56 1.52 0.62 1.82
CA LEU A 56 0.78 1.28 0.75
C LEU A 56 1.55 2.51 0.27
N ASP A 57 1.78 2.61 -1.03
CA ASP A 57 2.20 3.84 -1.71
C ASP A 57 3.53 4.44 -1.23
N ILE A 58 4.44 3.58 -0.78
CA ILE A 58 5.83 3.94 -0.52
C ILE A 58 6.75 3.01 -1.29
N ALA A 59 7.76 3.56 -1.94
CA ALA A 59 8.64 2.79 -2.80
C ALA A 59 9.32 1.64 -2.04
N MET A 60 9.13 0.39 -2.49
CA MET A 60 9.80 -0.79 -1.92
C MET A 60 11.33 -0.61 -1.93
N SER A 61 11.88 -0.02 -2.99
CA SER A 61 13.32 0.25 -3.13
C SER A 61 13.88 1.18 -2.03
N LYS A 62 13.03 2.00 -1.41
CA LYS A 62 13.42 2.89 -0.29
C LYS A 62 13.21 2.25 1.08
N ASN A 63 12.56 1.10 1.12
CA ASN A 63 12.19 0.38 2.34
C ASN A 63 12.78 -1.05 2.37
N GLN A 64 13.68 -1.39 1.43
CA GLN A 64 14.16 -2.75 1.23
C GLN A 64 14.81 -3.35 2.48
N ALA A 65 15.68 -2.60 3.16
CA ALA A 65 16.33 -3.07 4.39
C ALA A 65 15.29 -3.39 5.49
N ALA A 66 14.39 -2.45 5.77
CA ALA A 66 13.33 -2.66 6.75
C ALA A 66 12.37 -3.80 6.37
N LEU A 67 12.10 -3.99 5.07
CA LEU A 67 11.28 -5.08 4.58
C LEU A 67 11.94 -6.44 4.85
N LEU A 68 13.23 -6.58 4.53
CA LEU A 68 13.98 -7.80 4.79
C LEU A 68 14.03 -8.11 6.29
N ASP A 69 14.31 -7.11 7.12
CA ASP A 69 14.33 -7.27 8.59
C ASP A 69 12.99 -7.77 9.16
N LEU A 70 11.86 -7.31 8.61
CA LEU A 70 10.53 -7.79 9.01
C LEU A 70 10.30 -9.24 8.56
N LEU A 71 10.62 -9.56 7.30
CA LEU A 71 10.42 -10.89 6.74
C LEU A 71 11.27 -11.94 7.47
N GLU A 72 12.52 -11.62 7.81
CA GLU A 72 13.42 -12.49 8.59
C GLU A 72 12.89 -12.78 10.01
N ARG A 73 12.05 -11.92 10.56
CA ARG A 73 11.38 -12.09 11.85
C ARG A 73 10.07 -12.85 11.77
N ASP A 74 9.73 -13.44 10.62
CA ASP A 74 8.46 -14.14 10.37
C ASP A 74 7.22 -13.21 10.45
N VAL A 75 7.40 -11.91 10.16
CA VAL A 75 6.29 -10.96 10.01
C VAL A 75 5.67 -11.11 8.62
N HIS A 76 4.34 -11.13 8.56
CA HIS A 76 3.62 -11.10 7.28
C HIS A 76 3.56 -9.68 6.74
N VAL A 77 4.02 -9.47 5.52
CA VAL A 77 3.98 -8.15 4.87
C VAL A 77 3.14 -8.25 3.60
N ARG A 78 2.07 -7.47 3.52
CA ARG A 78 1.33 -7.20 2.28
C ARG A 78 1.73 -5.83 1.76
N TYR A 79 2.14 -5.76 0.50
CA TYR A 79 2.72 -4.56 -0.08
C TYR A 79 1.95 -4.19 -1.35
N PHE A 80 1.38 -2.98 -1.42
CA PHE A 80 0.82 -2.42 -2.64
C PHE A 80 1.61 -1.16 -2.99
N ASP A 81 2.16 -1.12 -4.20
CA ASP A 81 2.96 0.01 -4.64
C ASP A 81 3.06 0.04 -6.18
N HIS A 82 3.19 1.22 -6.74
CA HIS A 82 3.33 1.46 -8.18
C HIS A 82 4.70 2.05 -8.57
N HIS A 83 5.54 2.36 -7.59
CA HIS A 83 6.91 2.81 -7.83
C HIS A 83 7.81 1.66 -8.29
N ILE A 84 8.97 2.00 -8.87
CA ILE A 84 9.99 1.00 -9.22
C ILE A 84 10.45 0.28 -7.94
N PRO A 85 10.23 -1.05 -7.82
CA PRO A 85 10.42 -1.75 -6.56
C PRO A 85 11.88 -2.07 -6.25
N GLY A 86 12.75 -2.07 -7.26
CA GLY A 86 14.07 -2.69 -7.15
C GLY A 86 13.95 -4.21 -7.19
N GLU A 87 14.79 -4.92 -6.43
CA GLU A 87 14.69 -6.37 -6.29
C GLU A 87 13.60 -6.72 -5.26
N ILE A 88 12.58 -7.43 -5.71
CA ILE A 88 11.49 -7.93 -4.85
C ILE A 88 11.98 -9.22 -4.15
N PRO A 89 12.06 -9.25 -2.81
CA PRO A 89 12.49 -10.45 -2.09
C PRO A 89 11.57 -11.64 -2.35
N GLN A 90 12.14 -12.82 -2.61
CA GLN A 90 11.36 -14.06 -2.66
C GLN A 90 11.19 -14.61 -1.23
N HIS A 91 10.05 -14.33 -0.61
CA HIS A 91 9.75 -14.77 0.75
C HIS A 91 8.29 -15.21 0.91
N PRO A 92 7.99 -16.35 1.56
CA PRO A 92 6.61 -16.85 1.71
C PRO A 92 5.71 -15.93 2.55
N LYS A 93 6.29 -15.00 3.30
CA LYS A 93 5.57 -14.01 4.11
C LYS A 93 5.39 -12.66 3.41
N LEU A 94 5.84 -12.53 2.16
CA LEU A 94 5.63 -11.34 1.35
C LEU A 94 4.50 -11.58 0.34
N ASP A 95 3.46 -10.75 0.43
CA ASP A 95 2.35 -10.65 -0.51
C ASP A 95 2.47 -9.32 -1.27
N ALA A 96 3.23 -9.31 -2.36
CA ALA A 96 3.58 -8.10 -3.12
C ALA A 96 2.66 -7.90 -4.34
N HIS A 97 1.95 -6.77 -4.37
CA HIS A 97 1.08 -6.29 -5.44
C HIS A 97 1.73 -5.06 -6.07
N ILE A 98 2.56 -5.28 -7.09
CA ILE A 98 3.34 -4.21 -7.74
C ILE A 98 2.95 -4.10 -9.21
N ASP A 99 2.63 -2.88 -9.65
CA ASP A 99 2.37 -2.55 -11.05
C ASP A 99 2.93 -1.16 -11.35
N THR A 100 3.98 -1.10 -12.18
CA THR A 100 4.71 0.14 -12.48
C THR A 100 4.20 0.85 -13.74
N ASP A 101 3.03 0.47 -14.27
CA ASP A 101 2.43 1.19 -15.39
C ASP A 101 2.13 2.64 -14.99
N ALA A 102 2.47 3.58 -15.87
CA ALA A 102 2.29 5.01 -15.62
C ALA A 102 0.82 5.45 -15.45
N ASN A 103 -0.15 4.57 -15.75
CA ASN A 103 -1.58 4.79 -15.59
C ASN A 103 -2.16 4.07 -14.36
N VAL A 104 -1.32 3.53 -13.48
CA VAL A 104 -1.73 2.87 -12.24
C VAL A 104 -1.17 3.62 -11.03
N CYS A 105 -2.05 3.88 -10.05
CA CYS A 105 -1.67 4.31 -8.70
C CYS A 105 -1.99 3.18 -7.71
N THR A 106 -1.47 3.28 -6.48
CA THR A 106 -1.66 2.29 -5.42
C THR A 106 -3.14 2.02 -5.13
N SER A 107 -3.98 3.05 -5.14
CA SER A 107 -5.41 2.90 -4.90
C SER A 107 -6.14 2.13 -6.02
N LEU A 108 -5.68 2.23 -7.27
CA LEU A 108 -6.20 1.43 -8.38
C LEU A 108 -5.77 -0.05 -8.25
N LEU A 109 -4.57 -0.30 -7.72
CA LEU A 109 -4.13 -1.67 -7.37
C LEU A 109 -5.00 -2.27 -6.27
N VAL A 110 -5.27 -1.50 -5.22
CA VAL A 110 -6.16 -1.92 -4.13
C VAL A 110 -7.58 -2.16 -4.62
N ASP A 111 -8.12 -1.30 -5.49
CA ASP A 111 -9.45 -1.49 -6.06
C ASP A 111 -9.56 -2.81 -6.85
N ARG A 112 -8.56 -3.11 -7.68
CA ARG A 112 -8.47 -4.40 -8.40
C ARG A 112 -8.44 -5.57 -7.42
N TYR A 113 -7.65 -5.48 -6.36
CA TYR A 113 -7.57 -6.50 -5.31
C TYR A 113 -8.92 -6.71 -4.59
N LEU A 114 -9.68 -5.64 -4.40
CA LEU A 114 -11.01 -5.67 -3.78
C LEU A 114 -12.15 -5.90 -4.79
N ASN A 115 -11.84 -6.20 -6.06
CA ASN A 115 -12.81 -6.41 -7.14
C ASN A 115 -13.79 -5.24 -7.32
N GLY A 116 -13.33 -4.00 -7.23
CA GLY A 116 -14.16 -2.82 -7.51
C GLY A 116 -15.10 -2.40 -6.37
N ALA A 117 -15.01 -3.02 -5.18
CA ALA A 117 -15.96 -2.80 -4.09
C ALA A 117 -16.06 -1.32 -3.62
N HIS A 118 -14.99 -0.55 -3.83
CA HIS A 118 -14.85 0.82 -3.34
C HIS A 118 -14.25 1.78 -4.38
N LEU A 119 -14.52 1.53 -5.67
CA LEU A 119 -13.95 2.21 -6.84
C LEU A 119 -13.90 3.74 -6.77
N ILE A 120 -14.90 4.38 -6.17
CA ILE A 120 -14.93 5.85 -6.03
C ILE A 120 -13.68 6.40 -5.32
N TRP A 121 -13.13 5.66 -4.36
CA TRP A 121 -11.91 6.08 -3.65
C TRP A 121 -10.67 5.92 -4.52
N ALA A 122 -10.60 4.90 -5.37
CA ALA A 122 -9.53 4.78 -6.36
C ALA A 122 -9.58 5.88 -7.42
N VAL A 123 -10.77 6.33 -7.82
CA VAL A 123 -10.94 7.50 -8.70
C VAL A 123 -10.45 8.78 -8.03
N VAL A 124 -10.82 9.02 -6.77
CA VAL A 124 -10.35 10.18 -5.99
C VAL A 124 -8.83 10.19 -5.88
N ALA A 125 -8.23 9.04 -5.55
CA ALA A 125 -6.79 8.87 -5.48
C ALA A 125 -6.08 9.18 -6.80
N ALA A 126 -6.56 8.62 -7.91
CA ALA A 126 -5.97 8.84 -9.23
C ALA A 126 -6.01 10.32 -9.63
N PHE A 127 -7.07 11.08 -9.28
CA PHE A 127 -7.04 12.54 -9.43
C PHE A 127 -6.01 13.21 -8.52
N GLY A 128 -5.93 12.77 -7.25
CA GLY A 128 -4.98 13.29 -6.27
C GLY A 128 -3.52 13.07 -6.65
N ASP A 129 -3.23 12.01 -7.41
CA ASP A 129 -1.88 11.69 -7.89
C ASP A 129 -1.59 12.24 -9.31
N ASN A 130 -2.41 13.21 -9.76
CA ASN A 130 -2.32 13.86 -11.07
C ASN A 130 -2.53 12.94 -12.29
N MET A 131 -3.21 11.81 -12.10
CA MET A 131 -3.49 10.82 -13.15
C MET A 131 -4.90 11.00 -13.73
N ALA A 132 -5.21 12.21 -14.19
CA ALA A 132 -6.56 12.61 -14.57
C ALA A 132 -7.19 11.73 -15.67
N GLN A 133 -6.40 11.20 -16.60
CA GLN A 133 -6.91 10.29 -17.64
C GLN A 133 -7.31 8.94 -17.04
N ALA A 134 -6.45 8.33 -16.23
CA ALA A 134 -6.75 7.07 -15.53
C ALA A 134 -7.98 7.22 -14.63
N ALA A 135 -8.07 8.33 -13.89
CA ALA A 135 -9.22 8.64 -13.04
C ALA A 135 -10.53 8.70 -13.84
N ARG A 136 -10.56 9.42 -14.97
CA ARG A 136 -11.75 9.50 -15.84
C ARG A 136 -12.13 8.15 -16.43
N GLN A 137 -11.14 7.34 -16.81
CA GLN A 137 -11.38 6.00 -17.33
C GLN A 137 -11.96 5.08 -16.26
N ALA A 138 -11.39 5.10 -15.05
CA ALA A 138 -11.87 4.34 -13.91
C ALA A 138 -13.27 4.77 -13.44
N ALA A 139 -13.64 6.04 -13.65
CA ALA A 139 -14.95 6.58 -13.26
C ALA A 139 -16.11 6.24 -14.21
N VAL A 140 -15.85 5.63 -15.38
CA VAL A 140 -16.90 5.29 -16.37
C VAL A 140 -18.09 4.51 -15.81
N PRO A 141 -17.93 3.53 -14.89
CA PRO A 141 -19.05 2.76 -14.36
C PRO A 141 -19.71 3.39 -13.10
N LEU A 142 -19.31 4.59 -12.67
CA LEU A 142 -19.85 5.27 -11.48
C LEU A 142 -21.13 6.08 -11.74
#